data_AF-A0A0F8WFK1-F1
#
_entry.id   AF-A0A0F8WFK1-F1
#
_cell.length_a   1.000
_cell.length_b   1.000
_cell.length_c   1.000
_cell.angle_alpha   90.00
_cell.angle_beta   90.00
_cell.angle_gamma   90.00
#
_symmetry.space_group_name_H-M   'P 1'
#
loop_
_entity.id
_entity.type
_entity.pdbx_description
1 polymer ?
#
loop_
_entity_poly.entity_id
_entity_poly.type
_entity_poly.pdbx_seq_one_letter_code
_entity_poly.pdbx_strand_id
1 'polypeptide(L)' 'VGVGVGVLARLPADSGPAGESPVALRGGPLLATSFHPELTDDDRFHRYFLDIVRPQGRGSSPK' A
#
# COMPACT_ATOMS: atom_id res chain seq x y z
N VAL A 1 -5.77 -4.50 -11.97
CA VAL A 1 -5.56 -3.28 -11.16
C VAL A 1 -5.90 -2.07 -12.02
N GLY A 2 -6.62 -1.08 -11.48
CA GLY A 2 -7.08 0.08 -12.24
C GLY A 2 -6.03 1.17 -12.44
N VAL A 3 -6.32 2.15 -13.30
CA VAL A 3 -5.45 3.32 -13.55
C VAL A 3 -5.22 4.10 -12.25
N GLY A 4 -3.99 4.54 -12.03
CA GLY A 4 -3.60 5.33 -10.84
C GLY A 4 -3.44 4.49 -9.56
N VAL A 5 -3.54 3.16 -9.64
CA VAL A 5 -3.30 2.24 -8.52
C VAL A 5 -1.99 1.48 -8.73
N GLY A 6 -1.04 1.67 -7.83
CA GLY A 6 0.21 0.93 -7.77
C GLY A 6 0.08 -0.33 -6.93
N VAL A 7 0.70 -1.42 -7.38
CA VAL A 7 0.87 -2.65 -6.57
C VAL A 7 2.16 -2.53 -5.77
N LEU A 8 2.06 -2.59 -4.45
CA LEU A 8 3.21 -2.51 -3.53
C LEU A 8 3.78 -3.90 -3.23
N ALA A 9 2.91 -4.91 -3.14
CA ALA A 9 3.31 -6.28 -2.84
C ALA A 9 2.36 -7.30 -3.48
N ARG A 10 2.90 -8.49 -3.77
CA ARG A 10 2.20 -9.67 -4.31
C ARG A 10 2.56 -10.90 -3.49
N LEU A 11 1.64 -11.86 -3.43
CA LEU A 11 1.97 -13.22 -3.02
C LEU A 11 2.91 -13.87 -4.05
N PRO A 12 3.87 -14.70 -3.61
CA PRO A 12 4.58 -15.63 -4.48
C PRO A 12 3.63 -16.57 -5.24
N ALA A 13 4.04 -17.01 -6.43
CA ALA A 13 3.23 -17.89 -7.28
C ALA A 13 2.86 -19.23 -6.62
N ASP A 14 3.66 -19.69 -5.66
CA ASP A 14 3.50 -20.94 -4.91
C ASP A 14 2.73 -20.76 -3.59
N SER A 15 2.12 -19.59 -3.34
CA SER A 15 1.36 -19.27 -2.10
C SER A 15 -0.01 -19.97 -2.00
N GLY A 16 -0.22 -21.06 -2.72
CA GLY A 16 -1.47 -21.82 -2.74
C GLY A 16 -2.50 -21.30 -3.75
N PRO A 17 -3.81 -21.52 -3.51
CA PRO A 17 -4.86 -21.33 -4.53
C PRO A 17 -4.99 -19.91 -5.08
N ALA A 18 -4.57 -18.90 -4.29
CA ALA A 18 -4.57 -17.50 -4.72
C ALA A 18 -3.44 -17.17 -5.72
N GLY A 19 -2.39 -17.99 -5.79
CA GLY A 19 -1.23 -17.79 -6.65
C GLY A 19 -0.61 -16.40 -6.52
N GLU A 20 -0.07 -15.88 -7.62
CA GLU A 20 0.52 -14.54 -7.69
C GLU A 20 -0.55 -13.42 -7.66
N SER A 21 -1.06 -13.12 -6.47
CA SER A 21 -2.10 -12.12 -6.25
C SER A 21 -1.58 -10.86 -5.57
N PRO A 22 -2.02 -9.65 -5.97
CA PRO A 22 -1.72 -8.41 -5.25
C PRO A 22 -2.29 -8.43 -3.83
N VAL A 23 -1.49 -8.03 -2.84
CA VAL A 23 -1.90 -8.01 -1.42
C VAL A 23 -1.73 -6.67 -0.73
N ALA A 24 -1.00 -5.75 -1.34
CA ALA A 24 -0.92 -4.35 -0.90
C ALA A 24 -0.95 -3.41 -2.10
N LEU A 25 -1.79 -2.37 -2.02
CA LEU A 25 -2.04 -1.40 -3.11
C LEU A 25 -2.00 0.04 -2.61
N ARG A 26 -1.58 0.96 -3.49
CA ARG A 26 -1.59 2.41 -3.24
C ARG A 26 -2.31 3.15 -4.37
N GLY A 27 -3.27 4.01 -4.04
CA GLY A 27 -3.96 4.86 -5.01
C GLY A 27 -4.17 6.26 -4.47
N GLY A 28 -3.37 7.23 -4.91
CA GLY A 28 -3.39 8.58 -4.34
C GLY A 28 -3.19 8.55 -2.82
N PRO A 29 -4.14 9.05 -2.00
CA PRO A 29 -4.08 8.99 -0.54
C PRO A 29 -4.49 7.61 0.05
N LEU A 30 -5.03 6.69 -0.74
CA LEU A 30 -5.54 5.39 -0.27
C LEU A 30 -4.45 4.32 -0.17
N LEU A 31 -4.47 3.55 0.91
CA LEU A 31 -3.65 2.36 1.13
C LEU A 31 -4.59 1.19 1.46
N ALA A 32 -4.42 0.05 0.79
CA ALA A 32 -5.25 -1.13 1.01
C ALA A 32 -4.38 -2.38 1.18
N THR A 33 -4.73 -3.24 2.13
CA THR A 33 -4.11 -4.54 2.38
C THR A 33 -5.18 -5.63 2.43
N SER A 34 -4.87 -6.83 1.93
CA SER A 34 -5.72 -8.02 2.09
C SER A 34 -5.27 -8.91 3.27
N PHE A 35 -4.32 -8.42 4.05
CA PHE A 35 -3.79 -9.03 5.26
C PHE A 35 -3.89 -8.04 6.41
N HIS A 36 -3.67 -8.57 7.61
CA HIS A 36 -3.73 -7.85 8.88
C HIS A 36 -2.32 -7.43 9.32
N PRO A 37 -1.85 -6.20 9.00
CA PRO A 37 -0.52 -5.73 9.39
C PRO A 37 -0.32 -5.66 10.91
N GLU A 38 -1.39 -5.68 11.69
CA GLU A 38 -1.40 -5.66 13.16
C GLU A 38 -1.05 -7.02 13.80
N LEU A 39 -1.05 -8.11 13.04
CA LEU A 39 -0.76 -9.46 13.55
C LEU A 39 0.75 -9.80 13.54
N THR A 40 1.59 -8.79 13.39
CA THR A 40 3.05 -8.88 13.48
C THR A 40 3.58 -7.69 14.28
N ASP A 41 4.76 -7.84 14.88
CA ASP A 41 5.45 -6.74 15.57
C ASP A 41 6.13 -5.76 14.59
N ASP A 42 6.08 -6.04 13.28
CA ASP A 42 6.63 -5.18 12.24
C ASP A 42 5.69 -4.02 11.89
N ASP A 43 6.05 -2.82 12.33
CA ASP A 43 5.24 -1.60 12.19
C ASP A 43 5.41 -0.88 10.84
N ARG A 44 6.17 -1.41 9.87
CA ARG A 44 6.52 -0.67 8.65
C ARG A 44 5.30 -0.23 7.84
N PHE A 45 4.25 -1.04 7.76
CA PHE A 45 3.00 -0.64 7.08
C PHE A 45 2.26 0.48 7.82
N HIS A 46 2.26 0.45 9.15
CA HIS A 46 1.69 1.50 9.99
C HIS A 46 2.45 2.82 9.80
N ARG A 47 3.79 2.77 9.85
CA ARG A 47 4.64 3.94 9.60
C ARG A 47 4.45 4.50 8.20
N TYR A 48 4.39 3.63 7.20
CA TYR A 48 4.12 4.04 5.82
C TYR A 48 2.77 4.76 5.70
N PHE A 49 1.72 4.25 6.34
CA PHE A 49 0.42 4.93 6.39
C PHE A 49 0.49 6.30 7.09
N LEU A 50 1.27 6.43 8.16
CA LEU A 50 1.44 7.73 8.83
C LEU A 50 2.18 8.73 7.95
N ASP A 51 3.20 8.31 7.18
CA ASP A 51 3.91 9.18 6.25
C ASP A 51 3.01 9.67 5.10
N ILE A 52 2.05 8.85 4.70
CA ILE A 52 0.99 9.21 3.76
C ILE A 52 0.07 10.31 4.32
N VAL A 53 -0.32 10.20 5.59
CA VAL A 53 -1.28 11.11 6.24
C VAL A 53 -0.61 12.42 6.65
N ARG A 54 0.70 12.39 6.93
CA ARG A 54 1.47 13.58 7.22
C ARG A 54 1.32 14.60 6.09
N PRO A 55 1.15 15.90 6.39
CA PRO A 55 1.12 16.93 5.38
C PRO A 55 2.39 16.88 4.54
N GLN A 56 2.27 16.37 3.33
CA GLN A 56 3.27 16.56 2.30
C GLN A 56 3.19 18.05 1.97
N GLY A 57 4.22 18.83 2.30
CA GLY A 57 4.25 20.27 2.10
C GLY A 57 3.67 20.60 0.72
N ARG A 58 2.60 21.40 0.70
CA ARG A 58 1.86 21.73 -0.53
C ARG A 58 2.86 22.14 -1.60
N GLY A 59 3.08 21.27 -2.58
CA GLY A 59 3.74 21.67 -3.82
C GLY A 59 2.90 22.81 -4.39
N SER A 60 3.44 24.02 -4.38
CA SER A 60 2.82 25.15 -5.06
C SER A 60 2.70 24.77 -6.53
N SER A 61 1.48 24.57 -7.03
CA SER A 61 1.26 24.62 -8.47
C SER A 61 1.65 26.02 -8.94
N PRO A 62 2.59 26.16 -9.89
CA PRO A 62 2.79 27.44 -10.57
C PRO A 62 1.49 27.82 -11.27
N LYS A 63 1.06 29.06 -11.04
CA LYS A 63 -0.09 29.68 -11.70
C LYS A 63 0.24 29.96 -13.17
#